data_AF-A0A6G0XS13-F1
#
_entry.id   AF-A0A6G0XS13-F1
#
_cell.length_a   1.000
_cell.length_b   1.000
_cell.length_c   1.000
_cell.angle_alpha   90.00
_cell.angle_beta   90.00
_cell.angle_gamma   90.00
#
_symmetry.space_group_name_H-M   'P 1'
#
loop_
_entity.id
_entity.type
_entity.pdbx_description
1 polymer ?
#
loop_
_entity_poly.entity_id
_entity_poly.type
_entity_poly.pdbx_seq_one_letter_code
_entity_poly.pdbx_strand_id
1 'polypeptide(L)'
;MGTNRIPATELPYSFISKLPNEFLSSVFNASWLQYKGQLYKKGMLMVINYNLCGCTFGKVMYMFSSKSKIPYFVLNRLITIGFDSHYYAYEIIKNENCSELEGFYINELPDSTPTVARILGNGKMYATLKYAL
;
A
#
# COMPACT_ATOMS: atom_id res chain seq x y z
N MET A 1 -3.74 19.78 22.29
CA MET A 1 -4.44 19.61 21.01
C MET A 1 -3.79 20.55 20.00
N GLY A 2 -2.92 20.04 19.13
CA GLY A 2 -2.31 20.84 18.05
C GLY A 2 -3.14 20.67 16.78
N THR A 3 -3.79 21.73 16.32
CA THR A 3 -4.37 21.78 14.97
C THR A 3 -3.24 22.00 13.96
N ASN A 4 -2.52 20.94 13.63
CA ASN A 4 -1.57 20.96 12.53
C ASN A 4 -2.34 20.81 11.22
N ARG A 5 -2.61 21.94 10.55
CA ARG A 5 -2.99 21.93 9.13
C ARG A 5 -1.74 21.55 8.34
N ILE A 6 -1.77 20.42 7.64
CA ILE A 6 -0.71 19.96 6.74
C ILE A 6 -1.05 20.43 5.31
N PRO A 7 -0.07 20.88 4.50
CA PRO A 7 -0.32 21.42 3.17
C PRO A 7 -0.95 20.38 2.23
N ALA A 8 -1.99 20.77 1.51
CA ALA A 8 -2.54 19.99 0.41
C ALA A 8 -1.59 20.06 -0.79
N THR A 9 -0.54 19.24 -0.85
CA THR A 9 0.41 19.35 -1.99
C THR A 9 1.15 18.10 -2.44
N GLU A 10 0.83 16.88 -1.99
CA GLU A 10 1.56 15.68 -2.46
C GLU A 10 0.73 14.64 -3.24
N LEU A 11 -0.61 14.68 -3.20
CA LEU A 11 -1.40 13.75 -4.02
C LEU A 11 -1.67 14.31 -5.42
N PRO A 12 -1.62 13.46 -6.47
CA PRO A 12 -2.09 13.84 -7.79
C PRO A 12 -3.53 14.32 -7.73
N TYR A 13 -3.82 15.48 -8.33
CA TYR A 13 -5.19 16.04 -8.38
C TYR A 13 -6.22 15.04 -8.94
N SER A 14 -5.80 14.22 -9.90
CA SER A 14 -6.62 13.15 -10.49
C SER A 14 -7.08 12.09 -9.48
N PHE A 15 -6.39 11.95 -8.35
CA PHE A 15 -6.75 11.02 -7.30
C PHE A 15 -7.56 11.67 -6.18
N ILE A 16 -7.45 12.99 -5.97
CA ILE A 16 -8.20 13.70 -4.92
C ILE A 16 -9.71 13.52 -5.11
N SER A 17 -10.20 13.53 -6.35
CA SER A 17 -11.61 13.30 -6.68
C SER A 17 -12.10 11.86 -6.40
N LYS A 18 -11.18 10.91 -6.22
CA LYS A 18 -11.47 9.51 -5.88
C LYS A 18 -11.39 9.22 -4.37
N LEU A 19 -10.99 10.20 -3.57
CA LEU A 19 -10.91 10.02 -2.12
C LEU A 19 -12.32 9.97 -1.51
N PRO A 20 -12.54 9.14 -0.47
CA PRO A 20 -13.78 9.16 0.28
C PRO A 20 -14.07 10.54 0.88
N ASN A 21 -15.35 10.93 0.94
CA ASN A 21 -15.80 12.26 1.36
C ASN A 21 -15.26 12.69 2.73
N GLU A 22 -15.04 11.75 3.65
CA GLU A 22 -14.50 12.01 4.99
C GLU A 22 -13.07 12.60 4.98
N PHE A 23 -12.32 12.38 3.90
CA PHE A 23 -10.96 12.90 3.73
C PHE A 23 -10.93 14.22 2.96
N LEU A 24 -11.99 14.57 2.22
CA LEU A 24 -12.06 15.81 1.44
C LEU A 24 -12.02 17.07 2.32
N SER A 25 -12.59 16.99 3.54
CA SER A 25 -12.61 18.11 4.49
C SER A 25 -11.35 18.23 5.35
N SER A 26 -10.56 17.14 5.46
CA SER A 26 -9.33 17.10 6.26
C SER A 26 -8.43 15.98 5.77
N VAL A 27 -7.49 16.31 4.89
CA VAL A 27 -6.51 15.36 4.38
C VAL A 27 -5.33 15.32 5.35
N PHE A 28 -5.26 14.30 6.20
CA PHE A 28 -4.07 14.02 6.99
C PHE A 28 -3.27 12.89 6.35
N ASN A 29 -2.20 13.25 5.63
CA ASN A 29 -1.24 12.27 5.14
C ASN A 29 -0.26 11.92 6.26
N ALA A 30 -0.41 10.72 6.82
CA ALA A 30 0.46 10.24 7.88
C ALA A 30 1.75 9.65 7.31
N SER A 31 2.91 9.97 7.89
CA SER A 31 4.18 9.31 7.54
C SER A 31 4.23 7.85 8.02
N TRP A 32 3.47 7.54 9.07
CA TRP A 32 3.22 6.21 9.60
C TRP A 32 1.87 6.18 10.33
N LEU A 33 1.27 5.00 10.43
CA LEU A 33 0.10 4.78 11.28
C LEU A 33 0.15 3.41 11.95
N GLN A 34 -0.48 3.29 13.11
CA GLN A 34 -0.65 2.01 13.80
C GLN A 34 -2.13 1.63 13.80
N TYR A 35 -2.43 0.39 13.44
CA TYR A 35 -3.78 -0.14 13.44
C TYR A 35 -3.76 -1.61 13.88
N LYS A 36 -4.61 -1.95 14.86
CA LYS A 36 -4.70 -3.31 15.45
C LYS A 36 -3.32 -3.91 15.81
N GLY A 37 -2.44 -3.09 16.38
CA GLY A 37 -1.09 -3.50 16.78
C GLY A 37 -0.05 -3.58 15.65
N GLN A 38 -0.46 -3.42 14.39
CA GLN A 38 0.44 -3.43 13.23
C GLN A 38 0.84 -2.01 12.82
N LEU A 39 2.13 -1.81 12.55
CA LEU A 39 2.69 -0.53 12.11
C LEU A 39 2.78 -0.50 10.58
N TYR A 40 2.33 0.59 9.99
CA TYR A 40 2.33 0.86 8.56
C TYR A 40 3.16 2.09 8.25
N LYS A 41 3.96 2.03 7.19
CA LYS A 41 4.83 3.10 6.72
C LYS A 41 4.76 3.22 5.20
N LYS A 42 5.01 4.43 4.69
CA LYS A 42 5.21 4.66 3.26
C LYS A 42 6.30 3.72 2.73
N GLY A 43 6.04 3.13 1.57
CA GLY A 43 6.93 2.20 0.89
C GLY A 43 6.79 0.72 1.27
N MET A 44 6.02 0.40 2.32
CA MET A 44 5.61 -0.98 2.59
C MET A 44 4.70 -1.50 1.48
N LEU A 45 4.60 -2.82 1.35
CA LEU A 45 3.71 -3.49 0.42
C LEU A 45 2.53 -4.11 1.18
N MET A 46 1.36 -4.15 0.55
CA MET A 46 0.20 -4.89 1.02
C MET A 46 -0.38 -5.72 -0.12
N VAL A 47 -1.10 -6.78 0.20
CA VAL A 47 -1.79 -7.60 -0.82
C VAL A 47 -3.08 -6.89 -1.17
N ILE A 48 -3.26 -6.55 -2.45
CA ILE A 48 -4.46 -5.88 -2.94
C ILE A 48 -5.42 -6.83 -3.65
N ASN A 49 -4.92 -7.99 -4.11
CA ASN A 49 -5.74 -9.01 -4.73
C ASN A 49 -5.07 -10.40 -4.66
N TYR A 50 -5.89 -11.44 -4.66
CA TYR A 50 -5.49 -12.81 -4.95
C TYR A 50 -6.06 -13.22 -6.31
N ASN A 51 -5.24 -13.80 -7.18
CA ASN A 51 -5.69 -14.40 -8.42
C ASN A 51 -5.20 -15.85 -8.52
N LEU A 52 -5.68 -16.59 -9.52
CA LEU A 52 -5.29 -17.99 -9.75
C LEU A 52 -3.77 -18.18 -9.95
N CYS A 53 -3.06 -17.10 -10.32
CA CYS A 53 -1.63 -17.09 -10.58
C CYS A 53 -0.80 -16.56 -9.39
N GLY A 54 -1.42 -16.20 -8.26
CA GLY A 54 -0.74 -15.73 -7.06
C GLY A 54 -1.28 -14.42 -6.47
N CYS A 55 -0.40 -13.70 -5.78
CA CYS A 55 -0.73 -12.47 -5.05
C CYS A 55 -0.42 -11.24 -5.92
N THR A 56 -1.25 -10.21 -5.85
CA THR A 56 -0.93 -8.88 -6.38
C THR A 56 -0.61 -7.93 -5.22
N PHE A 57 0.51 -7.21 -5.34
CA PHE A 57 0.98 -6.31 -4.31
C PHE A 57 0.78 -4.85 -4.69
N GLY A 58 0.44 -4.01 -3.71
CA GLY A 58 0.40 -2.56 -3.81
C GLY A 58 1.42 -1.93 -2.87
N LYS A 59 2.23 -1.00 -3.36
CA LYS A 59 3.18 -0.22 -2.55
C LYS A 59 2.47 0.99 -1.95
N VAL A 60 2.56 1.15 -0.64
CA VAL A 60 1.98 2.27 0.11
C VAL A 60 2.65 3.58 -0.29
N MET A 61 1.87 4.48 -0.89
CA MET A 61 2.31 5.82 -1.28
C MET A 61 1.82 6.87 -0.31
N TYR A 62 0.55 6.77 0.11
CA TYR A 62 -0.09 7.66 1.07
C TYR A 62 -0.94 6.88 2.05
N MET A 63 -1.13 7.46 3.24
CA MET A 63 -1.91 6.85 4.30
C MET A 63 -2.73 7.92 5.00
N PHE A 64 -4.00 7.64 5.23
CA PHE A 64 -4.92 8.56 5.86
C PHE A 64 -5.65 7.88 7.02
N SER A 65 -5.98 8.69 8.03
CA SER A 65 -6.87 8.29 9.12
C SER A 65 -7.90 9.39 9.30
N SER A 66 -9.18 9.02 9.22
CA SER A 66 -10.28 9.96 9.48
C SER A 66 -10.74 9.84 10.94
N LYS A 67 -11.85 10.52 11.27
CA LYS A 67 -12.55 10.37 12.55
C LYS A 67 -13.03 8.93 12.81
N SER A 68 -13.26 8.14 11.76
CA SER A 68 -13.67 6.73 11.88
C SER A 68 -12.59 5.84 12.48
N LYS A 69 -11.33 6.32 12.54
CA LYS A 69 -10.13 5.56 12.94
C LYS A 69 -9.87 4.31 12.08
N ILE A 70 -10.55 4.18 10.94
CA ILE A 70 -10.26 3.15 9.94
C ILE A 70 -9.24 3.74 8.96
N PRO A 71 -8.04 3.14 8.86
CA PRO A 71 -7.05 3.59 7.90
C PRO A 71 -7.51 3.43 6.46
N TYR A 72 -7.20 4.45 5.66
CA TYR A 72 -7.32 4.42 4.20
C TYR A 72 -5.93 4.52 3.59
N PHE A 73 -5.63 3.63 2.66
CA PHE A 73 -4.34 3.51 2.02
C PHE A 73 -4.45 3.83 0.54
N VAL A 74 -3.46 4.56 0.03
CA VAL A 74 -3.32 4.81 -1.40
C VAL A 74 -2.06 4.13 -1.88
N LEU A 75 -2.24 3.23 -2.82
CA LEU A 75 -1.26 2.24 -3.24
C LEU A 75 -0.91 2.45 -4.71
N ASN A 76 0.35 2.21 -5.06
CA ASN A 76 0.76 2.01 -6.44
C ASN A 76 0.86 0.49 -6.70
N ARG A 77 0.10 -0.02 -7.67
CA ARG A 77 0.06 -1.44 -8.02
C ARG A 77 1.41 -1.90 -8.60
N LEU A 78 1.88 -3.05 -8.14
CA LEU A 78 3.04 -3.74 -8.68
C LEU A 78 2.60 -4.90 -9.56
N ILE A 79 3.40 -5.21 -10.59
CA ILE A 79 3.19 -6.39 -11.42
C ILE A 79 3.88 -7.55 -10.73
N THR A 80 3.15 -8.64 -10.53
CA THR A 80 3.72 -9.89 -10.02
C THR A 80 4.04 -10.79 -11.21
N ILE A 81 5.32 -11.15 -11.34
CA ILE A 81 5.82 -11.98 -12.43
C ILE A 81 5.54 -13.45 -12.16
N GLY A 82 5.74 -13.88 -10.92
CA GLY A 82 5.53 -15.26 -10.51
C GLY A 82 6.05 -15.55 -9.12
N PHE A 83 5.85 -16.77 -8.66
CA PHE A 83 6.34 -17.26 -7.38
C PHE A 83 7.64 -18.04 -7.58
N ASP A 84 8.67 -17.70 -6.82
CA ASP A 84 9.93 -18.42 -6.75
C ASP A 84 9.96 -19.29 -5.50
N SER A 85 9.91 -20.61 -5.69
CA SER A 85 9.91 -21.58 -4.60
C SER A 85 11.24 -21.65 -3.85
N HIS A 86 12.37 -21.27 -4.45
CA HIS A 86 13.67 -21.31 -3.78
C HIS A 86 13.77 -20.22 -2.71
N TYR A 87 13.21 -19.04 -3.00
CA TYR A 87 13.16 -17.91 -2.06
C TYR A 87 11.86 -17.85 -1.27
N TYR A 88 10.89 -18.69 -1.61
CA TYR A 88 9.52 -18.68 -1.09
C TYR A 88 8.91 -17.27 -1.16
N ALA A 89 9.08 -16.62 -2.31
CA ALA A 89 8.79 -15.21 -2.53
C ALA A 89 8.23 -14.94 -3.92
N TYR A 90 7.47 -13.88 -4.06
CA TYR A 90 6.93 -13.42 -5.34
C TYR A 90 7.89 -12.45 -6.00
N GLU A 91 8.33 -12.73 -7.23
CA GLU A 91 9.04 -11.76 -8.05
C GLU A 91 8.07 -10.67 -8.49
N ILE A 92 8.43 -9.40 -8.22
CA ILE A 92 7.60 -8.24 -8.50
C ILE A 92 8.40 -7.20 -9.29
N ILE A 93 7.72 -6.46 -10.15
CA ILE A 93 8.30 -5.32 -10.86
C ILE A 93 7.40 -4.09 -10.70
N LYS A 94 8.01 -2.92 -10.84
CA LYS A 94 7.25 -1.66 -10.92
C LYS A 94 6.49 -1.65 -12.23
N ASN A 95 5.26 -1.16 -12.20
CA ASN A 95 4.54 -0.87 -13.42
C ASN A 95 4.92 0.53 -13.91
N GLU A 96 5.87 0.63 -14.84
CA GLU A 96 6.34 1.92 -15.37
C GLU A 96 5.24 2.65 -16.17
N ASN A 97 4.28 1.90 -16.71
CA ASN A 97 3.18 2.43 -17.52
C ASN A 97 1.93 2.75 -16.71
N CYS A 98 1.82 2.26 -15.47
CA CYS A 98 0.66 2.47 -14.62
C CYS A 98 1.02 3.37 -13.45
N SER A 99 0.71 4.66 -13.62
CA SER A 99 0.71 5.64 -12.52
C SER A 99 -0.62 5.64 -11.76
N GLU A 100 -1.50 4.66 -12.01
CA GLU A 100 -2.80 4.63 -11.36
C GLU A 100 -2.63 4.27 -9.89
N LEU A 101 -2.84 5.28 -9.06
CA LEU A 101 -3.03 5.09 -7.65
C LEU A 101 -4.41 4.47 -7.43
N GLU A 102 -4.46 3.51 -6.53
CA GLU A 102 -5.68 2.85 -6.07
C GLU A 102 -5.84 3.07 -4.58
N GLY A 103 -7.06 3.30 -4.14
CA GLY A 103 -7.38 3.57 -2.75
C GLY A 103 -8.18 2.43 -2.14
N PHE A 104 -7.83 2.05 -0.92
CA PHE A 104 -8.48 0.97 -0.18
C PHE A 104 -8.60 1.33 1.29
N TYR A 105 -9.76 1.06 1.88
CA TYR A 105 -9.82 0.89 3.32
C TYR A 105 -9.07 -0.38 3.73
N ILE A 106 -8.45 -0.37 4.90
CA ILE A 106 -7.68 -1.54 5.38
C ILE A 106 -8.49 -2.84 5.41
N ASN A 107 -9.80 -2.74 5.63
CA ASN A 107 -10.71 -3.89 5.72
C ASN A 107 -11.13 -4.42 4.33
N GLU A 108 -10.83 -3.70 3.25
CA GLU A 108 -11.08 -4.14 1.87
C GLU A 108 -9.90 -4.93 1.31
N LEU A 109 -8.75 -4.88 1.98
CA LEU A 109 -7.55 -5.61 1.56
C LEU A 109 -7.67 -7.09 1.94
N PRO A 110 -7.38 -8.02 1.00
CA PRO A 110 -7.39 -9.45 1.30
C PRO A 110 -6.41 -9.85 2.41
N ASP A 111 -5.24 -9.21 2.43
CA ASP A 111 -4.29 -9.29 3.53
C ASP A 111 -3.66 -7.92 3.78
N SER A 112 -3.96 -7.38 4.96
CA SER A 112 -3.48 -6.08 5.43
C SER A 112 -2.16 -6.18 6.19
N THR A 113 -1.52 -7.35 6.23
CA THR A 113 -0.21 -7.53 6.83
C THR A 113 0.85 -6.85 5.97
N PRO A 114 1.53 -5.79 6.46
CA PRO A 114 2.51 -5.10 5.66
C PRO A 114 3.75 -5.97 5.48
N THR A 115 4.28 -5.97 4.26
CA THR A 115 5.56 -6.56 3.90
C THR A 115 6.47 -5.52 3.24
N VAL A 116 7.70 -5.91 2.91
CA VAL A 116 8.70 -5.02 2.29
C VAL A 116 9.32 -5.72 1.10
N ALA A 117 9.45 -4.98 -0.01
CA ALA A 117 10.17 -5.45 -1.18
C ALA A 117 11.67 -5.59 -0.87
N ARG A 118 12.30 -6.69 -1.30
CA ARG A 118 13.75 -6.89 -1.18
C ARG A 118 14.35 -7.14 -2.55
N ILE A 119 15.51 -6.54 -2.80
CA ILE A 119 16.32 -6.85 -3.98
C ILE A 119 17.31 -7.94 -3.57
N LEU A 120 17.32 -9.06 -4.29
CA LEU A 120 18.24 -10.16 -4.04
C LEU A 120 19.50 -10.06 -4.92
N GLY A 121 20.47 -10.97 -4.74
CA GLY A 121 21.76 -10.93 -5.43
C GLY A 121 21.68 -11.01 -6.97
N ASN A 122 20.54 -11.44 -7.51
CA ASN A 122 20.26 -11.46 -8.95
C ASN A 122 19.71 -10.12 -9.49
N GLY A 123 19.62 -9.08 -8.65
CA GLY A 123 19.09 -7.76 -9.01
C GLY A 123 17.56 -7.69 -9.12
N LYS A 124 16.85 -8.80 -8.94
CA LYS A 124 15.38 -8.84 -8.99
C LYS A 124 14.75 -8.48 -7.66
N MET A 125 13.55 -7.93 -7.72
CA MET A 125 12.79 -7.50 -6.55
C MET A 125 11.75 -8.55 -6.17
N TYR A 126 11.68 -8.85 -4.88
CA TYR A 126 10.81 -9.89 -4.34
C TYR A 126 9.97 -9.38 -3.17
N ALA A 127 8.76 -9.91 -3.04
CA ALA A 127 7.87 -9.74 -1.89
C ALA A 127 7.59 -11.09 -1.22
N THR A 128 7.67 -11.14 0.11
CA THR A 128 7.29 -12.31 0.90
C THR A 128 6.02 -12.02 1.69
N LEU A 129 5.17 -13.04 1.87
CA LEU A 129 4.07 -12.97 2.82
C LEU A 129 4.61 -13.31 4.21
N LYS A 130 4.21 -12.55 5.22
CA LYS A 130 4.75 -12.69 6.59
C LYS A 130 4.48 -14.07 7.22
N TYR A 131 3.40 -14.73 6.80
CA TYR A 131 2.94 -16.01 7.35
C TYR A 131 3.00 -17.16 6.35
N ALA A 132 3.68 -16.97 5.21
CA ALA A 132 3.98 -18.09 4.34
C ALA A 132 5.10 -18.90 5.01
N LEU A 133 4.73 -20.08 5.52
CA LEU A 133 5.63 -21.18 5.88
C LEU A 133 5.47 -22.31 4.86
#